data_AF-A0A976PYQ4-F1
#
_entry.id   AF-A0A976PYQ4-F1
#
_cell.length_a   1.000
_cell.length_b   1.000
_cell.length_c   1.000
_cell.angle_alpha   90.00
_cell.angle_beta   90.00
_cell.angle_gamma   90.00
#
_symmetry.space_group_name_H-M   'P 1'
#
loop_
_entity.id
_entity.type
_entity.pdbx_description
1 polymer ?
#
loop_
_entity_poly.entity_id
_entity_poly.type
_entity_poly.pdbx_seq_one_letter_code
_entity_poly.pdbx_strand_id
1 'polypeptide(L)'
;MIFMKQSIQMFGVALLILTLILLVILGFMAGPTSPLTWILVALLVAIPFIHKKLMAKHYIEWSDDYSVGIDSIDQQHKKLVNLINQFQTALDYPTGETFEREAMDELVDYTKTHFTYEEGLMEQNGYPDFEPHKAQHKKMIDEVNKVLTEFEHDHDKAMEHALKYLRNWLINHINGTDKEYSSFLIDKGVK
;
A
#
# COMPACT_ATOMS: atom_id res chain seq x y z
N MET A 1 -16.56 3.87 8.80
CA MET A 1 -16.06 5.05 9.54
C MET A 1 -14.90 5.75 8.82
N ILE A 2 -14.06 5.01 8.10
CA ILE A 2 -12.92 5.52 7.30
C ILE A 2 -13.41 6.36 6.10
N PHE A 3 -14.34 5.84 5.30
CA PHE A 3 -15.01 6.58 4.22
C PHE A 3 -15.57 7.95 4.65
N MET A 4 -16.22 8.00 5.82
CA MET A 4 -16.77 9.25 6.35
C MET A 4 -15.65 10.24 6.71
N LYS A 5 -14.52 9.76 7.24
CA LYS A 5 -13.37 10.59 7.60
C LYS A 5 -12.67 11.15 6.36
N GLN A 6 -12.50 10.34 5.31
CA GLN A 6 -11.94 10.79 4.02
C GLN A 6 -12.89 11.73 3.28
N SER A 7 -14.19 11.45 3.28
CA SER A 7 -15.20 12.34 2.72
C SER A 7 -15.20 13.71 3.43
N ILE A 8 -15.07 13.73 4.76
CA ILE A 8 -14.91 14.98 5.54
C ILE A 8 -13.60 15.68 5.20
N GLN A 9 -12.49 14.95 5.00
CA GLN A 9 -11.21 15.55 4.59
C GLN A 9 -11.29 16.14 3.17
N MET A 10 -11.85 15.42 2.20
CA MET A 10 -12.05 15.90 0.83
C MET A 10 -12.99 17.12 0.80
N PHE A 11 -14.07 17.08 1.58
CA PHE A 11 -14.99 18.21 1.72
C PHE A 11 -14.29 19.43 2.32
N GLY A 12 -13.48 19.23 3.36
CA GLY A 12 -12.69 20.30 3.98
C GLY A 12 -11.68 20.94 3.01
N VAL A 13 -11.00 20.12 2.20
CA VAL A 13 -10.07 20.60 1.17
C VAL A 13 -10.82 21.34 0.05
N ALA A 14 -11.96 20.82 -0.40
CA ALA A 14 -12.79 21.48 -1.41
C ALA A 14 -13.30 22.84 -0.93
N LEU A 15 -13.77 22.92 0.33
CA LEU A 15 -14.21 24.17 0.95
C LEU A 15 -13.06 25.18 1.06
N LEU A 16 -11.86 24.73 1.42
CA LEU A 16 -10.66 25.57 1.46
C LEU A 16 -10.31 26.12 0.06
N ILE A 17 -10.33 25.27 -0.97
CA ILE A 17 -10.08 25.67 -2.36
C ILE A 17 -11.09 26.73 -2.81
N LEU A 18 -12.39 26.48 -2.59
CA LEU A 18 -13.46 27.42 -2.94
C LEU A 18 -13.28 28.78 -2.24
N THR A 19 -12.92 28.75 -0.96
CA THR A 19 -12.66 29.96 -0.18
C THR A 19 -11.48 30.75 -0.74
N LEU A 20 -10.37 30.07 -1.07
CA LEU A 20 -9.19 30.71 -1.64
C LEU A 20 -9.45 31.28 -3.03
N ILE A 21 -10.20 30.58 -3.88
CA ILE A 21 -10.62 31.09 -5.19
C ILE A 21 -11.40 32.40 -5.02
N LEU A 22 -12.36 32.44 -4.08
CA LEU A 22 -13.15 33.64 -3.81
C LEU A 22 -12.29 34.81 -3.33
N LEU A 23 -11.32 34.55 -2.45
CA LEU A 23 -10.37 35.57 -1.98
C LEU A 23 -9.45 36.08 -3.09
N VAL A 24 -9.01 35.21 -4.00
CA VAL A 24 -8.21 35.62 -5.17
C VAL A 24 -9.03 36.52 -6.09
N ILE A 25 -10.30 36.16 -6.37
CA ILE A 25 -11.20 36.98 -7.20
C ILE A 25 -11.39 38.36 -6.57
N LEU A 26 -11.71 38.44 -5.28
CA LEU A 26 -11.86 39.71 -4.56
C LEU A 26 -10.56 40.53 -4.58
N GLY A 27 -9.41 39.86 -4.42
CA GLY A 27 -8.10 40.49 -4.49
C GLY A 27 -7.82 41.14 -5.85
N PHE A 28 -8.18 40.48 -6.96
CA PHE A 28 -8.06 41.07 -8.29
C PHE A 28 -9.06 42.20 -8.56
N MET A 29 -10.28 42.13 -7.98
CA MET A 29 -11.25 43.23 -8.05
C MET A 29 -10.75 44.51 -7.35
N ALA A 30 -9.92 44.37 -6.32
CA ALA A 30 -9.27 45.48 -5.62
C ALA A 30 -8.00 46.01 -6.32
N GLY A 31 -7.50 45.30 -7.34
CA GLY A 31 -6.33 45.68 -8.15
C GLY A 31 -5.21 44.63 -8.15
N PRO A 32 -4.50 44.43 -9.28
CA PRO A 32 -3.55 43.33 -9.47
C PRO A 32 -2.20 43.51 -8.78
N THR A 33 -1.93 44.69 -8.21
CA THR A 33 -0.65 45.02 -7.58
C THR A 33 -0.56 44.58 -6.12
N SER A 34 -1.65 44.05 -5.54
CA SER A 34 -1.68 43.59 -4.16
C SER A 34 -0.78 42.36 -3.97
N PRO A 35 0.24 42.41 -3.08
CA PRO A 35 1.07 41.25 -2.77
C PRO A 35 0.26 40.09 -2.20
N LEU A 36 -0.83 40.39 -1.47
CA LEU A 36 -1.71 39.37 -0.88
C LEU A 36 -2.37 38.51 -1.97
N THR A 37 -2.81 39.10 -3.08
CA THR A 37 -3.44 38.36 -4.19
C THR A 37 -2.48 37.32 -4.77
N TRP A 38 -1.21 37.69 -4.98
CA TRP A 38 -0.20 36.77 -5.49
C TRP A 38 0.23 35.70 -4.48
N ILE A 39 0.24 36.01 -3.18
CA ILE A 39 0.43 35.00 -2.12
C ILE A 39 -0.71 33.98 -2.14
N LEU A 40 -1.96 34.43 -2.27
CA LEU A 40 -3.13 33.54 -2.33
C LEU A 40 -3.11 32.66 -3.60
N VAL A 41 -2.67 33.20 -4.74
CA VAL A 41 -2.45 32.42 -5.97
C VAL A 41 -1.38 31.35 -5.74
N ALA A 42 -0.25 31.70 -5.12
CA ALA A 42 0.80 30.74 -4.80
C ALA A 42 0.30 29.63 -3.85
N LEU A 43 -0.50 29.97 -2.84
CA LEU A 43 -1.13 29.00 -1.94
C LEU A 43 -2.09 28.07 -2.70
N LEU A 44 -2.93 28.61 -3.58
CA LEU A 44 -3.86 27.85 -4.39
C LEU A 44 -3.13 26.84 -5.30
N VAL A 45 -2.04 27.27 -5.94
CA VAL A 45 -1.20 26.41 -6.78
C VAL A 45 -0.45 25.36 -5.97
N ALA A 46 -0.09 25.65 -4.72
CA ALA A 46 0.60 24.70 -3.84
C ALA A 46 -0.32 23.60 -3.28
N ILE A 47 -1.64 23.83 -3.20
CA ILE A 47 -2.60 22.90 -2.58
C ILE A 47 -2.54 21.48 -3.18
N PRO A 48 -2.58 21.26 -4.50
CA PRO A 48 -2.50 19.91 -5.06
C PRO A 48 -1.22 19.16 -4.66
N PHE A 49 -0.09 19.87 -4.56
CA PHE A 49 1.19 19.29 -4.16
C PHE A 49 1.25 18.98 -2.67
N ILE A 50 0.75 19.88 -1.84
CA ILE A 50 0.67 19.71 -0.38
C ILE A 50 -0.32 18.60 -0.05
N HIS A 51 -1.48 18.58 -0.70
CA HIS A 51 -2.49 17.53 -0.54
C HIS A 51 -1.93 16.17 -0.96
N LYS A 52 -1.28 16.08 -2.14
CA LYS A 52 -0.60 14.84 -2.57
C LYS A 52 0.42 14.37 -1.52
N LYS A 53 1.24 15.28 -0.99
CA LYS A 53 2.27 14.94 0.02
C LYS A 53 1.67 14.55 1.38
N LEU A 54 0.57 15.19 1.80
CA LEU A 54 -0.12 14.89 3.04
C LEU A 54 -0.94 13.59 2.97
N MET A 55 -1.47 13.27 1.79
CA MET A 55 -2.25 12.05 1.54
C MET A 55 -1.37 10.87 1.12
N ALA A 56 -0.12 11.10 0.71
CA ALA A 56 0.90 10.07 0.48
C ALA A 56 1.41 9.44 1.79
N LYS A 57 0.49 9.10 2.70
CA LYS A 57 0.79 8.28 3.85
C LYS A 57 0.71 6.83 3.42
N HIS A 58 1.87 6.22 3.18
CA HIS A 58 1.95 4.80 2.91
C HIS A 58 1.39 4.00 4.10
N TYR A 59 0.54 3.01 3.83
CA TYR A 59 0.06 2.07 4.84
C TYR A 59 1.22 1.37 5.55
N ILE A 60 2.25 1.10 4.77
CA ILE A 60 3.50 0.44 5.15
C ILE A 60 4.63 1.24 4.53
N GLU A 61 5.56 1.71 5.35
CA GLU A 61 6.85 2.21 4.88
C GLU A 61 7.87 1.10 5.00
N TRP A 62 8.69 0.90 3.97
CA TRP A 62 9.81 -0.04 4.06
C TRP A 62 10.77 0.40 5.16
N SER A 63 11.16 -0.53 6.03
CA SER A 63 12.23 -0.38 7.00
C SER A 63 13.34 -1.37 6.66
N ASP A 64 14.60 -1.01 6.91
CA ASP A 64 15.72 -1.95 6.78
C ASP A 64 15.61 -3.12 7.76
N ASP A 65 14.78 -2.98 8.81
CA ASP A 65 14.41 -4.11 9.68
C ASP A 65 13.69 -5.23 8.92
N TYR A 66 13.10 -4.97 7.76
CA TYR A 66 12.43 -5.99 6.94
C TYR A 66 13.38 -6.71 5.98
N SER A 67 14.63 -6.28 5.91
CA SER A 67 15.62 -6.94 5.06
C SER A 67 15.94 -8.35 5.56
N VAL A 68 16.03 -9.29 4.62
CA VAL A 68 16.58 -10.63 4.84
C VAL A 68 18.06 -10.73 4.43
N GLY A 69 18.66 -9.61 4.00
CA GLY A 69 20.05 -9.54 3.55
C GLY A 69 20.32 -10.18 2.19
N ILE A 70 19.26 -10.51 1.44
CA ILE A 70 19.31 -11.07 0.08
C ILE A 70 18.60 -10.06 -0.82
N ASP A 71 19.37 -9.33 -1.64
CA ASP A 71 18.91 -8.23 -2.47
C ASP A 71 17.74 -8.66 -3.36
N SER A 72 17.83 -9.85 -3.97
CA SER A 72 16.78 -10.36 -4.85
C SER A 72 15.44 -10.61 -4.15
N ILE A 73 15.45 -10.93 -2.86
CA ILE A 73 14.25 -11.11 -2.03
C ILE A 73 13.78 -9.75 -1.50
N ASP A 74 14.68 -8.91 -1.01
CA ASP A 74 14.37 -7.58 -0.50
C ASP A 74 13.67 -6.71 -1.57
N GLN A 75 14.06 -6.81 -2.84
CA GLN A 75 13.36 -6.11 -3.93
C GLN A 75 11.92 -6.61 -4.12
N GLN A 76 11.67 -7.91 -3.91
CA GLN A 76 10.33 -8.47 -3.99
C GLN A 76 9.48 -8.06 -2.81
N HIS A 77 10.02 -8.08 -1.58
CA HIS A 77 9.33 -7.57 -0.40
C HIS A 77 8.99 -6.08 -0.54
N LYS A 78 9.92 -5.25 -1.05
CA LYS A 78 9.64 -3.83 -1.36
C LYS A 78 8.50 -3.68 -2.37
N LYS A 79 8.44 -4.54 -3.40
CA LYS A 79 7.34 -4.54 -4.36
C LYS A 79 6.02 -4.96 -3.70
N LEU A 80 6.00 -5.97 -2.82
CA LEU A 80 4.81 -6.35 -2.06
C LEU A 80 4.30 -5.22 -1.16
N VAL A 81 5.20 -4.53 -0.46
CA VAL A 81 4.88 -3.33 0.33
C VAL A 81 4.23 -2.26 -0.55
N ASN A 82 4.78 -2.01 -1.74
CA ASN A 82 4.20 -1.05 -2.68
C ASN A 82 2.81 -1.48 -3.18
N LEU A 83 2.61 -2.75 -3.50
CA LEU A 83 1.31 -3.28 -3.94
C LEU A 83 0.25 -3.18 -2.82
N ILE A 84 0.63 -3.42 -1.56
CA ILE A 84 -0.27 -3.19 -0.42
C ILE A 84 -0.65 -1.71 -0.31
N ASN A 85 0.30 -0.79 -0.49
CA ASN A 85 0.01 0.64 -0.47
C ASN A 85 -0.89 1.08 -1.63
N GLN A 86 -0.74 0.47 -2.81
CA GLN A 86 -1.63 0.70 -3.96
C GLN A 86 -3.03 0.17 -3.69
N PHE A 87 -3.14 -1.03 -3.12
CA PHE A 87 -4.42 -1.59 -2.73
C PHE A 87 -5.12 -0.73 -1.66
N GLN A 88 -4.39 -0.25 -0.64
CA GLN A 88 -4.91 0.74 0.31
C GLN A 88 -5.41 2.01 -0.40
N THR A 89 -4.63 2.52 -1.35
CA THR A 89 -5.01 3.71 -2.13
C THR A 89 -6.32 3.47 -2.91
N ALA A 90 -6.49 2.29 -3.51
CA ALA A 90 -7.74 1.95 -4.18
C ALA A 90 -8.96 1.98 -3.23
N LEU A 91 -8.79 1.54 -1.97
CA LEU A 91 -9.88 1.58 -0.98
C LEU A 91 -10.12 2.98 -0.39
N ASP A 92 -9.09 3.83 -0.35
CA ASP A 92 -9.14 5.17 0.25
C ASP A 92 -9.78 6.23 -0.67
N TYR A 93 -9.89 5.94 -1.97
CA TYR A 93 -10.46 6.83 -2.98
C TYR A 93 -11.68 6.18 -3.64
N PRO A 94 -12.64 6.97 -4.17
CA PRO A 94 -13.78 6.43 -4.90
C PRO A 94 -13.36 5.96 -6.31
N THR A 95 -12.55 4.90 -6.38
CA THR A 95 -12.10 4.28 -7.64
C THR A 95 -13.14 3.31 -8.20
N GLY A 96 -13.98 2.74 -7.34
CA GLY A 96 -15.02 1.79 -7.71
C GLY A 96 -14.55 0.33 -7.65
N GLU A 97 -15.51 -0.58 -7.47
CA GLU A 97 -15.26 -2.00 -7.16
C GLU A 97 -14.33 -2.72 -8.14
N THR A 98 -14.40 -2.38 -9.44
CA THR A 98 -13.54 -2.97 -10.48
C THR A 98 -12.07 -2.66 -10.21
N PHE A 99 -11.73 -1.40 -9.93
CA PHE A 99 -10.35 -0.99 -9.66
C PHE A 99 -9.83 -1.58 -8.35
N GLU A 100 -10.70 -1.67 -7.35
CA GLU A 100 -10.35 -2.27 -6.05
C GLU A 100 -10.05 -3.77 -6.19
N ARG A 101 -10.83 -4.48 -7.01
CA ARG A 101 -10.59 -5.89 -7.36
C ARG A 101 -9.31 -6.06 -8.15
N GLU A 102 -9.06 -5.23 -9.16
CA GLU A 102 -7.83 -5.29 -9.96
C GLU A 102 -6.58 -5.11 -9.09
N ALA A 103 -6.60 -4.13 -8.16
CA ALA A 103 -5.49 -3.90 -7.23
C ALA A 103 -5.28 -5.08 -6.27
N MET A 104 -6.37 -5.71 -5.80
CA MET A 104 -6.29 -6.93 -5.00
C MET A 104 -5.70 -8.10 -5.79
N ASP A 105 -6.20 -8.35 -7.00
CA ASP A 105 -5.77 -9.47 -7.83
C ASP A 105 -4.28 -9.33 -8.19
N GLU A 106 -3.81 -8.12 -8.51
CA GLU A 106 -2.39 -7.83 -8.75
C GLU A 106 -1.52 -8.17 -7.53
N LEU A 107 -1.95 -7.75 -6.33
CA LEU A 107 -1.25 -8.07 -5.08
C LEU A 107 -1.17 -9.57 -4.84
N VAL A 108 -2.28 -10.29 -5.01
CA VAL A 108 -2.35 -11.74 -4.78
C VAL A 108 -1.47 -12.49 -5.78
N ASP A 109 -1.51 -12.13 -7.06
CA ASP A 109 -0.73 -12.81 -8.09
C ASP A 109 0.76 -12.55 -7.97
N TYR A 110 1.16 -11.33 -7.60
CA TYR A 110 2.55 -11.06 -7.28
C TYR A 110 3.02 -11.80 -6.02
N THR A 111 2.15 -11.95 -5.01
CA THR A 111 2.48 -12.72 -3.80
C THR A 111 2.73 -14.19 -4.12
N LYS A 112 1.91 -14.82 -4.97
CA LYS A 112 2.17 -16.20 -5.45
C LYS A 112 3.50 -16.31 -6.20
N THR A 113 3.82 -15.30 -7.03
CA THR A 113 5.09 -15.25 -7.78
C THR A 113 6.28 -15.18 -6.82
N HIS A 114 6.18 -14.34 -5.79
CA HIS A 114 7.18 -14.20 -4.74
C HIS A 114 7.40 -15.50 -3.97
N PHE A 115 6.33 -16.15 -3.50
CA PHE A 115 6.44 -17.44 -2.82
C PHE A 115 7.07 -18.51 -3.69
N THR A 116 6.69 -18.58 -4.97
CA THR A 116 7.29 -19.53 -5.92
C THR A 116 8.80 -19.32 -6.04
N TYR A 117 9.24 -18.05 -6.01
CA TYR A 117 10.66 -17.70 -6.05
C TYR A 117 11.40 -18.16 -4.80
N GLU A 118 10.89 -17.83 -3.61
CA GLU A 118 11.50 -18.25 -2.33
C GLU A 118 11.51 -19.76 -2.17
N GLU A 119 10.39 -20.43 -2.48
CA GLU A 119 10.28 -21.87 -2.45
C GLU A 119 11.31 -22.53 -3.37
N GLY A 120 11.51 -21.98 -4.57
CA GLY A 120 12.53 -22.44 -5.50
C GLY A 120 13.95 -22.28 -4.94
N LEU A 121 14.26 -21.15 -4.28
CA LEU A 121 15.56 -20.94 -3.63
C LEU A 121 15.77 -21.91 -2.47
N MET A 122 14.77 -22.08 -1.61
CA MET A 122 14.82 -23.00 -0.47
C MET A 122 15.00 -24.44 -0.92
N GLU A 123 14.23 -24.90 -1.91
CA GLU A 123 14.32 -26.26 -2.45
C GLU A 123 15.68 -26.53 -3.09
N GLN A 124 16.15 -25.63 -3.96
CA GLN A 124 17.44 -25.78 -4.67
C GLN A 124 18.64 -25.84 -3.72
N ASN A 125 18.57 -25.14 -2.59
CA ASN A 125 19.66 -25.08 -1.62
C ASN A 125 19.52 -26.09 -0.47
N GLY A 126 18.41 -26.84 -0.43
CA GLY A 126 18.13 -27.84 0.59
C GLY A 126 17.86 -27.23 1.97
N TYR A 127 17.07 -26.16 2.04
CA TYR A 127 16.70 -25.53 3.30
C TYR A 127 15.90 -26.50 4.19
N PRO A 128 16.33 -26.77 5.43
CA PRO A 128 15.71 -27.80 6.28
C PRO A 128 14.22 -27.59 6.57
N ASP A 129 13.79 -26.34 6.72
CA ASP A 129 12.41 -25.99 7.07
C ASP A 129 11.56 -25.58 5.86
N PHE A 130 11.92 -26.04 4.66
CA PHE A 130 11.20 -25.77 3.42
C PHE A 130 9.72 -26.16 3.47
N GLU A 131 9.40 -27.38 3.87
CA GLU A 131 8.01 -27.88 3.90
C GLU A 131 7.12 -27.10 4.89
N PRO A 132 7.55 -26.85 6.15
CA PRO A 132 6.85 -25.94 7.05
C PRO A 132 6.65 -24.53 6.48
N HIS A 133 7.67 -23.95 5.84
CA HIS A 133 7.60 -22.61 5.26
C HIS A 133 6.54 -22.56 4.14
N LYS A 134 6.61 -23.49 3.18
CA LYS A 134 5.64 -23.63 2.09
C LYS A 134 4.21 -23.84 2.57
N ALA A 135 4.02 -24.55 3.68
CA ALA A 135 2.70 -24.71 4.29
C ALA A 135 2.13 -23.37 4.80
N GLN A 136 2.96 -22.45 5.30
CA GLN A 136 2.53 -21.11 5.69
C GLN A 136 2.08 -20.29 4.48
N HIS A 137 2.83 -20.34 3.38
CA HIS A 137 2.47 -19.71 2.11
C HIS A 137 1.12 -20.19 1.60
N LYS A 138 0.95 -21.51 1.52
CA LYS A 138 -0.31 -22.10 1.08
C LYS A 138 -1.47 -21.67 1.97
N LYS A 139 -1.29 -21.71 3.30
CA LYS A 139 -2.32 -21.30 4.25
C LYS A 139 -2.74 -19.85 4.04
N MET A 140 -1.79 -18.95 3.82
CA MET A 140 -2.10 -17.54 3.58
C MET A 140 -2.95 -17.36 2.31
N ILE A 141 -2.56 -17.99 1.20
CA ILE A 141 -3.32 -17.93 -0.06
C ILE A 141 -4.74 -18.50 0.13
N ASP A 142 -4.88 -19.61 0.86
CA ASP A 142 -6.19 -20.19 1.16
C ASP A 142 -7.06 -19.21 1.99
N GLU A 143 -6.48 -18.51 2.97
CA GLU A 143 -7.20 -17.50 3.76
C GLU A 143 -7.63 -16.30 2.91
N VAL A 144 -6.78 -15.81 2.01
CA VAL A 144 -7.16 -14.73 1.08
C VAL A 144 -8.33 -15.15 0.19
N ASN A 145 -8.28 -16.36 -0.38
CA ASN A 145 -9.36 -16.88 -1.21
C ASN A 145 -10.69 -17.02 -0.43
N LYS A 146 -10.64 -17.34 0.86
CA LYS A 146 -11.84 -17.36 1.72
C LYS A 146 -12.42 -15.96 1.87
N VAL A 147 -11.58 -14.96 2.17
CA VAL A 147 -12.03 -13.56 2.27
C VAL A 147 -12.64 -13.08 0.96
N LEU A 148 -12.07 -13.47 -0.18
CA LEU A 148 -12.60 -13.15 -1.52
C LEU A 148 -13.90 -13.90 -1.86
N THR A 149 -14.13 -15.08 -1.29
CA THR A 149 -15.39 -15.81 -1.48
C THR A 149 -16.51 -15.21 -0.62
N GLU A 150 -16.19 -14.75 0.59
CA GLU A 150 -17.14 -14.10 1.51
C GLU A 150 -17.60 -12.71 1.02
N PHE A 151 -16.92 -12.17 0.00
CA PHE A 151 -17.19 -10.92 -0.69
C PHE A 151 -18.62 -10.73 -1.22
N GLU A 152 -19.34 -11.81 -1.53
CA GLU A 152 -20.66 -11.76 -2.18
C GLU A 152 -21.73 -11.00 -1.37
N HIS A 153 -21.48 -10.71 -0.09
CA HIS A 153 -22.45 -10.09 0.81
C HIS A 153 -22.11 -8.65 1.24
N ASP A 154 -20.82 -8.26 1.25
CA ASP A 154 -20.36 -6.94 1.71
C ASP A 154 -18.94 -6.65 1.16
N HIS A 155 -18.89 -6.00 -0.02
CA HIS A 155 -17.66 -5.66 -0.75
C HIS A 155 -16.67 -4.86 0.12
N ASP A 156 -17.11 -3.72 0.66
CA ASP A 156 -16.26 -2.77 1.37
C ASP A 156 -15.59 -3.45 2.57
N LYS A 157 -16.37 -4.21 3.34
CA LYS A 157 -15.88 -4.90 4.53
C LYS A 157 -14.91 -6.01 4.18
N ALA A 158 -15.17 -6.76 3.10
CA ALA A 158 -14.27 -7.83 2.65
C ALA A 158 -12.92 -7.26 2.22
N MET A 159 -12.91 -6.16 1.46
CA MET A 159 -11.68 -5.51 1.01
C MET A 159 -10.87 -4.90 2.16
N GLU A 160 -11.52 -4.22 3.11
CA GLU A 160 -10.84 -3.70 4.31
C GLU A 160 -10.24 -4.85 5.16
N HIS A 161 -10.98 -5.94 5.32
CA HIS A 161 -10.51 -7.12 6.04
C HIS A 161 -9.30 -7.75 5.36
N ALA A 162 -9.36 -7.94 4.04
CA ALA A 162 -8.27 -8.50 3.25
C ALA A 162 -7.01 -7.63 3.32
N LEU A 163 -7.14 -6.31 3.17
CA LEU A 163 -6.02 -5.36 3.28
C LEU A 163 -5.31 -5.48 4.63
N LYS A 164 -6.09 -5.51 5.72
CA LYS A 164 -5.55 -5.64 7.08
C LYS A 164 -4.88 -7.00 7.30
N TYR A 165 -5.49 -8.07 6.81
CA TYR A 165 -4.94 -9.42 6.90
C TYR A 165 -3.61 -9.51 6.17
N LEU A 166 -3.57 -9.13 4.89
CA LEU A 166 -2.39 -9.19 4.03
C LEU A 166 -1.22 -8.38 4.60
N ARG A 167 -1.48 -7.14 5.05
CA ARG A 167 -0.47 -6.33 5.73
C ARG A 167 0.12 -7.03 6.95
N ASN A 168 -0.73 -7.50 7.85
CA ASN A 168 -0.27 -8.06 9.11
C ASN A 168 0.48 -9.38 8.88
N TRP A 169 -0.03 -10.20 7.95
CA TRP A 169 0.63 -11.45 7.59
C TRP A 169 2.01 -11.17 6.99
N LEU A 170 2.12 -10.29 5.99
CA LEU A 170 3.38 -9.99 5.33
C LEU A 170 4.45 -9.51 6.32
N ILE A 171 4.12 -8.53 7.16
CA ILE A 171 5.10 -7.96 8.09
C ILE A 171 5.56 -8.97 9.13
N ASN A 172 4.66 -9.83 9.61
CA ASN A 172 5.01 -10.86 10.60
C ASN A 172 5.80 -12.01 9.96
N HIS A 173 5.46 -12.39 8.73
CA HIS A 173 6.14 -13.45 7.98
C HIS A 173 7.57 -13.04 7.63
N ILE A 174 7.76 -11.82 7.11
CA ILE A 174 9.09 -11.27 6.83
C ILE A 174 9.95 -11.21 8.09
N ASN A 175 9.41 -10.66 9.19
CA ASN A 175 10.19 -10.48 10.42
C ASN A 175 10.39 -11.76 11.24
N GLY A 176 9.69 -12.84 10.90
CA GLY A 176 9.80 -14.15 11.53
C GLY A 176 10.37 -15.14 10.54
N THR A 177 9.48 -15.83 9.84
CA THR A 177 9.77 -16.98 8.98
C THR A 177 10.82 -16.70 7.89
N ASP A 178 10.78 -15.55 7.23
CA ASP A 178 11.74 -15.26 6.14
C ASP A 178 13.15 -15.00 6.67
N LYS A 179 13.26 -14.39 7.85
CA LYS A 179 14.56 -14.20 8.50
C LYS A 179 15.23 -15.51 8.90
N GLU A 180 14.47 -16.58 9.09
CA GLU A 180 15.01 -17.89 9.47
C GLU A 180 15.86 -18.52 8.35
N TYR A 181 15.48 -18.33 7.07
CA TYR A 181 16.25 -18.87 5.94
C TYR A 181 17.48 -18.02 5.60
N SER A 182 17.58 -16.80 6.12
CA SER A 182 18.50 -15.77 5.60
C SER A 182 19.96 -16.20 5.69
N SER A 183 20.42 -16.59 6.89
CA SER A 183 21.83 -17.01 7.10
C SER A 183 22.16 -18.25 6.27
N PHE A 184 21.23 -19.20 6.19
CA PHE A 184 21.41 -20.44 5.44
C PHE A 184 21.60 -20.17 3.93
N LEU A 185 20.75 -19.34 3.33
CA LEU A 185 20.83 -19.04 1.90
C LEU A 185 22.05 -18.17 1.56
N ILE A 186 22.40 -17.23 2.43
CA ILE A 186 23.61 -16.41 2.27
C ILE A 186 24.87 -17.30 2.31
N ASP A 187 24.95 -18.25 3.23
CA ASP A 187 26.07 -19.21 3.32
C ASP A 187 26.18 -20.11 2.07
N LYS A 188 25.08 -20.30 1.35
CA LYS A 188 25.03 -20.99 0.05
C LYS A 188 25.38 -20.10 -1.15
N GLY A 189 25.62 -18.82 -0.92
CA GLY A 189 26.01 -17.84 -1.94
C GLY A 189 24.84 -17.18 -2.68
N VAL A 190 23.62 -17.32 -2.18
CA VAL A 190 22.45 -16.59 -2.69
C VAL A 190 22.61 -15.10 -2.38
N LYS A 191 22.24 -14.24 -3.34
CA LYS A 191 22.33 -12.78 -3.27
C LYS A 191 21.06 -12.12 -3.75
#